data_AF-A0A969VEL9-F1
#
_entry.id   AF-A0A969VEL9-F1
#
_cell.length_a   1.000
_cell.length_b   1.000
_cell.length_c   1.000
_cell.angle_alpha   90.00
_cell.angle_beta   90.00
_cell.angle_gamma   90.00
#
_symmetry.space_group_name_H-M   'P 1'
#
loop_
_entity.id
_entity.type
_entity.pdbx_description
1 polymer ?
#
loop_
_entity_poly.entity_id
_entity_poly.type
_entity_poly.pdbx_seq_one_letter_code
_entity_poly.pdbx_strand_id
1 'polypeptide(L)'
;MFSLRELSTTYPEQLWLKLSVELPEKAWQRSQRHSNATARCNAYLNDLCLNTFVPWLKAWLEEEQSAEESSTFQPSCISIFPESSLPSLWEFVNGSVIELGKIRLALIPSESNDLEEFCIPQEWVDLPSWRADYYLAVQVSVDNQNESWMRLWGYVTHQNLKKKGIYDESDRAYYIAQQHLAEDLTMMLLEPESVVNKQIQVESASNLSKETASNLLEKLGNSSVYLPRLAVSFERWAALLANEQWRQELYERRLRQFVAAAAHKQTSINLGQWFQEVFEAGWQSLDTLLNTGSGNLAFSFRQGRPSVTEVRKVFVEGIKLIDLGMELENQSVALLVGLAPETEQRVGIRVQLYPAGGQTYLPSNIKLILLSQSGATLQEYKARTQDSLIQLKRFTCPMGKCFSVKVALDDFSITEDFAIEPLAGKEP
;
A
#
# COMPACT_ATOMS: atom_id res chain seq x y z
N MET A 1 -1.24 -15.40 20.04
CA MET A 1 -0.76 -14.00 19.94
C MET A 1 -0.16 -13.65 21.28
N PHE A 2 1.12 -13.27 21.30
CA PHE A 2 1.84 -12.91 22.52
C PHE A 2 1.53 -11.46 22.89
N SER A 3 1.34 -11.18 24.19
CA SER A 3 1.17 -9.81 24.67
C SER A 3 2.48 -9.01 24.56
N LEU A 4 2.39 -7.68 24.44
CA LEU A 4 3.58 -6.81 24.37
C LEU A 4 4.57 -7.07 25.53
N ARG A 5 4.04 -7.41 26.72
CA ARG A 5 4.87 -7.78 27.89
C ARG A 5 5.62 -9.10 27.71
N GLU A 6 5.00 -10.10 27.08
CA GLU A 6 5.66 -11.39 26.79
C GLU A 6 6.75 -11.22 25.73
N LEU A 7 6.47 -10.40 24.72
CA LEU A 7 7.42 -10.11 23.64
C LEU A 7 8.62 -9.28 24.13
N SER A 8 8.39 -8.25 24.95
CA SER A 8 9.47 -7.45 25.54
C SER A 8 10.33 -8.25 26.53
N THR A 9 9.78 -9.29 27.15
CA THR A 9 10.53 -10.21 28.02
C THR A 9 11.37 -11.19 27.19
N THR A 10 10.91 -11.54 25.99
CA THR A 10 11.59 -12.49 25.09
C THR A 10 12.77 -11.84 24.36
N TYR A 11 12.64 -10.56 24.00
CA TYR A 11 13.67 -9.78 23.30
C TYR A 11 13.99 -8.48 24.06
N PRO A 12 14.74 -8.58 25.18
CA PRO A 12 14.96 -7.45 26.09
C PRO A 12 15.86 -6.36 25.49
N GLU A 13 16.75 -6.71 24.57
CA GLU A 13 17.68 -5.77 23.90
C GLU A 13 16.98 -4.96 22.79
N GLN A 14 15.77 -5.36 22.38
CA GLN A 14 15.00 -4.68 21.35
C GLN A 14 14.09 -3.64 21.97
N LEU A 15 13.93 -2.49 21.30
CA LEU A 15 13.07 -1.42 21.79
C LEU A 15 11.62 -1.69 21.39
N TRP A 16 10.75 -1.82 22.38
CA TRP A 16 9.30 -1.98 22.20
C TRP A 16 8.55 -0.73 22.67
N LEU A 17 7.81 -0.10 21.76
CA LEU A 17 7.01 1.09 22.02
C LEU A 17 5.54 0.79 21.77
N LYS A 18 4.68 1.19 22.70
CA LYS A 18 3.23 1.10 22.54
C LYS A 18 2.72 2.24 21.66
N LEU A 19 1.89 1.94 20.68
CA LEU A 19 1.22 2.94 19.85
C LEU A 19 0.03 3.53 20.64
N SER A 20 -0.13 4.85 20.57
CA SER A 20 -1.31 5.51 21.16
C SER A 20 -2.58 5.11 20.39
N VAL A 21 -3.69 4.91 21.09
CA VAL A 21 -4.97 4.43 20.51
C VAL A 21 -5.49 5.34 19.39
N GLU A 22 -5.28 6.66 19.50
CA GLU A 22 -5.75 7.63 18.52
C GLU A 22 -4.78 7.84 17.34
N LEU A 23 -3.54 7.35 17.46
CA LEU A 23 -2.49 7.62 16.49
C LEU A 23 -2.72 6.90 15.15
N PRO A 24 -3.09 5.60 15.11
CA PRO A 24 -3.42 4.91 13.87
C PRO A 24 -4.51 5.61 13.04
N GLU A 25 -5.61 6.04 13.66
CA GLU A 25 -6.69 6.69 12.91
C GLU A 25 -6.23 8.04 12.32
N LYS A 26 -5.53 8.86 13.11
CA LYS A 26 -4.99 10.15 12.65
C LYS A 26 -3.95 9.98 11.55
N ALA A 27 -3.05 9.00 11.69
CA ALA A 27 -2.04 8.67 10.68
C ALA A 27 -2.68 8.21 9.38
N TRP A 28 -3.71 7.36 9.46
CA TRP A 28 -4.47 6.87 8.31
C TRP A 28 -5.16 8.01 7.55
N GLN A 29 -5.78 8.96 8.26
CA GLN A 29 -6.42 10.12 7.63
C GLN A 29 -5.40 11.01 6.89
N ARG A 30 -4.23 11.23 7.50
CA ARG A 30 -3.13 12.01 6.88
C ARG A 30 -2.56 11.33 5.65
N SER A 31 -2.43 10.00 5.67
CA SER A 31 -1.88 9.23 4.56
C SER A 31 -2.79 9.13 3.33
N GLN A 32 -4.05 9.59 3.38
CA GLN A 32 -4.93 9.53 2.21
C GLN A 32 -4.51 10.46 1.06
N ARG A 33 -3.64 11.44 1.31
CA ARG A 33 -3.20 12.42 0.31
C ARG A 33 -2.02 11.93 -0.55
N HIS A 34 -2.10 10.73 -1.09
CA HIS A 34 -1.04 10.15 -1.93
C HIS A 34 -1.59 9.49 -3.20
N SER A 35 -0.77 9.41 -4.25
CA SER A 35 -1.27 9.07 -5.59
C SER A 35 -1.66 7.60 -5.76
N ASN A 36 -1.15 6.71 -4.90
CA ASN A 36 -1.32 5.26 -5.02
C ASN A 36 -1.32 4.56 -3.65
N ALA A 37 -1.73 3.29 -3.62
CA ALA A 37 -1.87 2.53 -2.38
C ALA A 37 -0.54 2.32 -1.62
N THR A 38 0.54 2.01 -2.34
CA THR A 38 1.87 1.83 -1.75
C THR A 38 2.37 3.10 -1.09
N ALA A 39 2.21 4.26 -1.74
CA ALA A 39 2.55 5.56 -1.18
C ALA A 39 1.71 5.89 0.07
N ARG A 40 0.42 5.53 0.10
CA ARG A 40 -0.41 5.67 1.30
C ARG A 40 0.07 4.77 2.44
N CYS A 41 0.45 3.52 2.16
CA CYS A 41 0.99 2.61 3.17
C CYS A 41 2.33 3.14 3.72
N ASN A 42 3.25 3.54 2.84
CA ASN A 42 4.51 4.17 3.25
C ASN A 42 4.28 5.39 4.14
N ALA A 43 3.43 6.32 3.71
CA ALA A 43 3.13 7.52 4.50
C ALA A 43 2.49 7.18 5.86
N TYR A 44 1.61 6.18 5.89
CA TYR A 44 0.98 5.70 7.12
C TYR A 44 2.01 5.14 8.11
N LEU A 45 2.82 4.18 7.67
CA LEU A 45 3.83 3.53 8.53
C LEU A 45 4.89 4.53 9.00
N ASN A 46 5.38 5.39 8.12
CA ASN A 46 6.38 6.39 8.50
C ASN A 46 5.83 7.44 9.47
N ASP A 47 4.58 7.86 9.30
CA ASP A 47 3.91 8.77 10.23
C ASP A 47 3.72 8.11 11.61
N LEU A 48 3.28 6.85 11.67
CA LEU A 48 3.21 6.08 12.92
C LEU A 48 4.57 6.03 13.62
N CYS A 49 5.62 5.68 12.89
CA CYS A 49 6.94 5.53 13.44
C CYS A 49 7.53 6.84 13.95
N LEU A 50 7.45 7.93 13.17
CA LEU A 50 7.97 9.23 13.62
C LEU A 50 7.22 9.76 14.85
N ASN A 51 5.89 9.70 14.84
CA ASN A 51 5.08 10.21 15.95
C ASN A 51 5.18 9.34 17.22
N THR A 52 5.76 8.14 17.13
CA THR A 52 6.00 7.26 18.29
C THR A 52 7.45 7.34 18.76
N PHE A 53 8.40 7.26 17.83
CA PHE A 53 9.82 7.21 18.14
C PHE A 53 10.38 8.57 18.58
N VAL A 54 9.99 9.68 17.93
CA VAL A 54 10.55 11.01 18.26
C VAL A 54 10.20 11.43 19.70
N PRO A 55 8.95 11.29 20.18
CA PRO A 55 8.64 11.58 21.59
C PRO A 55 9.39 10.68 22.57
N TRP A 56 9.53 9.39 22.26
CA TRP A 56 10.31 8.46 23.08
C TRP A 56 11.78 8.88 23.15
N LEU A 57 12.41 9.19 22.01
CA LEU A 57 13.82 9.59 21.95
C LEU A 57 14.06 10.89 22.72
N LYS A 58 13.13 11.85 22.66
CA LYS A 58 13.19 13.08 23.46
C LYS A 58 13.16 12.78 24.96
N ALA A 59 12.20 11.97 25.40
CA ALA A 59 12.07 11.59 26.81
C ALA A 59 13.32 10.84 27.31
N TRP A 60 13.84 9.91 26.52
CA TRP A 60 15.07 9.17 26.84
C TRP A 60 16.27 10.12 27.03
N LEU A 61 16.46 11.09 26.13
CA LEU A 61 17.53 12.10 26.26
C LEU A 61 17.36 13.02 27.47
N GLU A 62 16.12 13.36 27.86
CA GLU A 62 15.84 14.17 29.05
C GLU A 62 16.18 13.40 30.34
N GLU A 63 15.89 12.10 30.39
CA GLU A 63 16.23 11.23 31.52
C GLU A 63 17.76 11.09 31.68
N GLU A 64 18.48 10.81 30.59
CA GLU A 64 19.95 10.68 30.60
C GLU A 64 20.64 11.99 31.03
N GLN A 65 20.12 13.15 30.62
CA GLN A 65 20.64 14.46 31.06
C GLN A 65 20.50 14.70 32.56
N SER A 66 19.44 14.15 33.16
CA SER A 66 19.23 14.28 34.61
C SER A 66 20.16 13.38 35.42
N ALA A 67 20.68 12.30 34.80
CA ALA A 67 21.57 11.34 35.41
C ALA A 67 23.06 11.72 35.26
N GLU A 68 23.47 12.33 34.14
CA GLU A 68 24.86 12.67 33.86
C GLU A 68 25.03 14.11 33.32
N GLU A 69 25.91 14.90 33.95
CA GLU A 69 26.21 16.30 33.54
C GLU A 69 26.90 16.42 32.16
N SER A 70 27.26 15.29 31.52
CA SER A 70 28.00 15.22 30.26
C SER A 70 27.34 14.27 29.24
N SER A 71 26.04 14.43 29.01
CA SER A 71 25.35 13.73 27.91
C SER A 71 25.84 14.18 26.52
N THR A 72 26.00 13.21 25.61
CA THR A 72 26.47 13.44 24.22
C THR A 72 25.47 14.23 23.37
N PHE A 73 24.17 14.11 23.65
CA PHE A 73 23.09 14.72 22.87
C PHE A 73 22.08 15.46 23.74
N GLN A 74 21.46 16.50 23.18
CA GLN A 74 20.35 17.21 23.82
C GLN A 74 19.03 16.98 23.07
N PRO A 75 17.86 17.02 23.75
CA PRO A 75 16.56 16.90 23.09
C PRO A 75 16.32 17.94 21.99
N SER A 76 16.93 19.12 22.14
CA SER A 76 16.91 20.21 21.15
C SER A 76 17.69 19.90 19.88
N CYS A 77 18.55 18.87 19.88
CA CYS A 77 19.32 18.44 18.73
C CYS A 77 18.52 17.53 17.77
N ILE A 78 17.27 17.20 18.10
CA ILE A 78 16.41 16.35 17.26
C ILE A 78 15.67 17.22 16.24
N SER A 79 15.96 17.00 14.96
CA SER A 79 15.19 17.54 13.83
C SER A 79 14.77 16.42 12.87
N ILE A 80 13.71 16.65 12.10
CA ILE A 80 13.21 15.70 11.11
C ILE A 80 13.58 16.20 9.72
N PHE A 81 14.12 15.32 8.88
CA PHE A 81 14.53 15.65 7.52
C PHE A 81 13.60 15.00 6.48
N PRO A 82 12.99 15.78 5.55
CA PRO A 82 12.75 17.22 5.58
C PRO A 82 11.44 17.55 6.35
N GLU A 83 11.50 18.45 7.33
CA GLU A 83 10.35 18.78 8.19
C GLU A 83 9.13 19.30 7.42
N SER A 84 9.33 20.14 6.40
CA SER A 84 8.25 20.82 5.66
C SER A 84 7.63 20.00 4.53
N SER A 85 8.22 18.88 4.12
CA SER A 85 7.84 18.20 2.89
C SER A 85 7.81 16.67 2.98
N LEU A 86 7.61 16.11 4.19
CA LEU A 86 7.45 14.67 4.43
C LEU A 86 6.46 13.96 3.48
N PRO A 87 5.26 14.50 3.17
CA PRO A 87 4.35 13.83 2.23
C PRO A 87 4.95 13.66 0.84
N SER A 88 5.70 14.65 0.35
CA SER A 88 6.37 14.53 -0.95
C SER A 88 7.45 13.45 -0.97
N LEU A 89 8.04 13.17 0.19
CA LEU A 89 9.08 12.15 0.36
C LEU A 89 8.46 10.76 0.43
N TRP A 90 7.45 10.58 1.28
CA TRP A 90 6.76 9.30 1.48
C TRP A 90 5.95 8.84 0.28
N GLU A 91 5.63 9.75 -0.65
CA GLU A 91 5.10 9.40 -1.95
C GLU A 91 6.01 8.42 -2.71
N PHE A 92 7.32 8.50 -2.51
CA PHE A 92 8.30 7.83 -3.36
C PHE A 92 9.21 6.86 -2.63
N VAL A 93 9.55 7.13 -1.37
CA VAL A 93 10.55 6.37 -0.63
C VAL A 93 10.00 6.02 0.75
N ASN A 94 10.06 4.74 1.10
CA ASN A 94 9.77 4.30 2.46
C ASN A 94 10.92 4.68 3.39
N GLY A 95 10.61 5.30 4.52
CA GLY A 95 11.57 5.69 5.54
C GLY A 95 11.49 7.16 5.90
N SER A 96 12.09 7.50 7.03
CA SER A 96 12.24 8.87 7.50
C SER A 96 13.59 9.07 8.18
N VAL A 97 14.21 10.22 7.94
CA VAL A 97 15.48 10.57 8.59
C VAL A 97 15.23 11.52 9.76
N ILE A 98 15.82 11.16 10.89
CA ILE A 98 15.93 12.00 12.08
C ILE A 98 17.39 12.43 12.18
N GLU A 99 17.62 13.73 12.29
CA GLU A 99 18.94 14.26 12.59
C GLU A 99 19.04 14.42 14.11
N LEU A 100 20.08 13.80 14.70
CA LEU A 100 20.42 13.85 16.11
C LEU A 100 21.81 14.47 16.23
N GLY A 101 21.86 15.80 16.34
CA GLY A 101 23.11 16.55 16.39
C GLY A 101 23.92 16.41 15.09
N LYS A 102 24.98 15.59 15.11
CA LYS A 102 25.83 15.32 13.92
C LYS A 102 25.52 14.00 13.24
N ILE A 103 24.61 13.21 13.81
CA ILE A 103 24.28 11.86 13.36
C ILE A 103 22.92 11.88 12.67
N ARG A 104 22.78 11.08 11.62
CA ARG A 104 21.50 10.85 10.94
C ARG A 104 21.04 9.42 11.14
N LEU A 105 19.81 9.27 11.62
CA LEU A 105 19.13 8.01 11.85
C LEU A 105 18.02 7.87 10.79
N ALA A 106 18.10 6.88 9.92
CA ALA A 106 17.02 6.51 9.00
C ALA A 106 16.14 5.44 9.64
N LEU A 107 14.90 5.77 9.98
CA LEU A 107 13.88 4.81 10.39
C LEU A 107 13.22 4.23 9.14
N ILE A 108 13.28 2.91 8.99
CA ILE A 108 12.66 2.22 7.86
C ILE A 108 11.62 1.23 8.40
N PRO A 109 10.32 1.56 8.29
CA PRO A 109 9.25 0.73 8.83
C PRO A 109 8.78 -0.37 7.87
N SER A 110 8.30 -1.46 8.46
CA SER A 110 7.68 -2.59 7.79
C SER A 110 6.55 -3.18 8.65
N GLU A 111 5.50 -3.66 8.01
CA GLU A 111 4.44 -4.48 8.63
C GLU A 111 4.72 -5.99 8.53
N SER A 112 5.83 -6.37 7.88
CA SER A 112 6.22 -7.77 7.71
C SER A 112 6.50 -8.45 9.05
N ASN A 113 6.05 -9.69 9.18
CA ASN A 113 6.46 -10.60 10.26
C ASN A 113 7.76 -11.34 9.95
N ASP A 114 8.19 -11.31 8.68
CA ASP A 114 9.49 -11.82 8.27
C ASP A 114 10.58 -10.79 8.63
N LEU A 115 11.54 -11.26 9.42
CA LEU A 115 12.63 -10.50 10.00
C LEU A 115 13.98 -11.08 9.60
N GLU A 116 14.02 -12.01 8.65
CA GLU A 116 15.25 -12.63 8.18
C GLU A 116 16.19 -11.59 7.56
N GLU A 117 15.62 -10.59 6.88
CA GLU A 117 16.34 -9.54 6.17
C GLU A 117 15.77 -8.15 6.43
N PHE A 118 16.66 -7.17 6.47
CA PHE A 118 16.33 -5.76 6.52
C PHE A 118 16.55 -5.10 5.15
N CYS A 119 15.47 -4.57 4.58
CA CYS A 119 15.47 -3.88 3.29
C CYS A 119 15.58 -2.36 3.47
N ILE A 120 16.59 -1.75 2.82
CA ILE A 120 16.88 -0.33 2.91
C ILE A 120 16.88 0.26 1.49
N PRO A 121 15.97 1.20 1.16
CA PRO A 121 15.96 1.86 -0.15
C PRO A 121 17.28 2.53 -0.48
N GLN A 122 17.75 2.34 -1.73
CA GLN A 122 19.01 2.90 -2.22
C GLN A 122 19.12 4.42 -2.02
N GLU A 123 17.99 5.14 -2.08
CA GLU A 123 17.90 6.58 -1.87
C GLU A 123 18.48 7.01 -0.50
N TRP A 124 18.34 6.20 0.54
CA TRP A 124 18.90 6.51 1.86
C TRP A 124 20.37 6.16 2.01
N VAL A 125 20.95 5.42 1.06
CA VAL A 125 22.31 4.88 1.14
C VAL A 125 23.27 5.61 0.21
N ASP A 126 22.83 5.84 -1.02
CA ASP A 126 23.67 6.28 -2.13
C ASP A 126 23.47 7.76 -2.48
N LEU A 127 22.35 8.38 -2.08
CA LEU A 127 22.13 9.81 -2.29
C LEU A 127 22.82 10.61 -1.17
N PRO A 128 23.89 11.37 -1.44
CA PRO A 128 24.71 11.97 -0.38
C PRO A 128 23.96 12.96 0.51
N SER A 129 22.99 13.68 -0.04
CA SER A 129 22.18 14.65 0.72
C SER A 129 21.21 13.97 1.70
N TRP A 130 20.81 12.73 1.42
CA TRP A 130 19.84 11.96 2.22
C TRP A 130 20.50 10.86 3.06
N ARG A 131 21.77 10.54 2.79
CA ARG A 131 22.52 9.49 3.45
C ARG A 131 22.40 9.60 4.98
N ALA A 132 22.01 8.50 5.60
CA ALA A 132 22.03 8.32 7.04
C ALA A 132 23.30 7.61 7.51
N ASP A 133 23.67 7.83 8.77
CA ASP A 133 24.79 7.14 9.41
C ASP A 133 24.36 5.78 9.96
N TYR A 134 23.13 5.71 10.47
CA TYR A 134 22.50 4.50 10.98
C TYR A 134 21.14 4.26 10.31
N TYR A 135 20.84 2.99 10.04
CA TYR A 135 19.56 2.53 9.52
C TYR A 135 18.90 1.66 10.59
N LEU A 136 17.72 2.08 11.04
CA LEU A 136 16.94 1.44 12.09
C LEU A 136 15.83 0.61 11.46
N ALA A 137 15.83 -0.69 11.74
CA ALA A 137 14.81 -1.61 11.26
C ALA A 137 13.60 -1.58 12.20
N VAL A 138 12.47 -1.08 11.70
CA VAL A 138 11.26 -0.88 12.49
C VAL A 138 10.17 -1.84 12.02
N GLN A 139 9.60 -2.60 12.95
CA GLN A 139 8.41 -3.40 12.73
C GLN A 139 7.21 -2.71 13.38
N VAL A 140 6.10 -2.65 12.67
CA VAL A 140 4.86 -2.03 13.14
C VAL A 140 3.75 -3.06 13.09
N SER A 141 3.02 -3.21 14.19
CA SER A 141 1.82 -4.03 14.26
C SER A 141 0.66 -3.15 14.69
N VAL A 142 -0.31 -2.97 13.80
CA VAL A 142 -1.57 -2.28 14.10
C VAL A 142 -2.67 -3.34 14.13
N ASP A 143 -3.25 -3.54 15.31
CA ASP A 143 -4.31 -4.51 15.54
C ASP A 143 -5.48 -3.82 16.25
N ASN A 144 -6.70 -4.07 15.76
CA ASN A 144 -7.94 -3.55 16.32
C ASN A 144 -8.42 -4.32 17.56
N GLN A 145 -7.88 -5.51 17.82
CA GLN A 145 -8.25 -6.39 18.93
C GLN A 145 -7.16 -6.51 20.01
N ASN A 146 -5.89 -6.27 19.67
CA ASN A 146 -4.75 -6.29 20.59
C ASN A 146 -4.13 -4.91 20.81
N GLU A 147 -3.09 -4.85 21.65
CA GLU A 147 -2.29 -3.62 21.77
C GLU A 147 -1.51 -3.39 20.48
N SER A 148 -1.72 -2.25 19.82
CA SER A 148 -0.89 -1.80 18.71
C SER A 148 0.50 -1.39 19.20
N TRP A 149 1.55 -1.81 18.50
CA TRP A 149 2.93 -1.59 18.93
C TRP A 149 3.90 -1.37 17.77
N MET A 150 5.05 -0.81 18.12
CA MET A 150 6.19 -0.60 17.25
C MET A 150 7.43 -1.21 17.92
N ARG A 151 8.26 -1.89 17.13
CA ARG A 151 9.49 -2.50 17.60
C ARG A 151 10.66 -2.11 16.74
N LEU A 152 11.76 -1.68 17.36
CA LEU A 152 13.06 -1.61 16.70
C LEU A 152 13.80 -2.90 17.01
N TRP A 153 13.98 -3.73 15.99
CA TRP A 153 14.55 -5.07 16.14
C TRP A 153 16.02 -5.15 15.73
N GLY A 154 16.56 -4.05 15.19
CA GLY A 154 17.99 -3.89 15.01
C GLY A 154 18.35 -2.64 14.24
N TYR A 155 19.65 -2.38 14.17
CA TYR A 155 20.23 -1.31 13.37
C TYR A 155 21.53 -1.73 12.70
N VAL A 156 21.91 -0.97 11.67
CA VAL A 156 23.20 -1.11 11.00
C VAL A 156 23.77 0.24 10.61
N THR A 157 25.10 0.36 10.63
CA THR A 157 25.80 1.56 10.16
C THR A 157 25.94 1.56 8.63
N HIS A 158 26.06 2.75 8.02
CA HIS A 158 26.33 2.87 6.58
C HIS A 158 27.51 2.03 6.11
N GLN A 159 28.60 2.02 6.90
CA GLN A 159 29.79 1.25 6.57
C GLN A 159 29.53 -0.25 6.60
N ASN A 160 28.80 -0.75 7.60
CA ASN A 160 28.49 -2.16 7.72
C ASN A 160 27.49 -2.60 6.64
N LEU A 161 26.50 -1.77 6.33
CA LEU A 161 25.58 -2.02 5.21
C LEU A 161 26.33 -2.12 3.89
N LYS A 162 27.26 -1.20 3.61
CA LYS A 162 28.08 -1.23 2.39
C LYS A 162 29.04 -2.42 2.29
N LYS A 163 29.46 -2.99 3.42
CA LYS A 163 30.39 -4.12 3.48
C LYS A 163 29.68 -5.48 3.44
N LYS A 164 28.52 -5.59 4.08
CA LYS A 164 27.84 -6.86 4.35
C LYS A 164 26.48 -7.00 3.66
N GLY A 165 25.88 -5.88 3.24
CA GLY A 165 24.60 -5.88 2.54
C GLY A 165 24.73 -6.28 1.08
N ILE A 166 23.65 -6.82 0.54
CA ILE A 166 23.49 -7.21 -0.86
C ILE A 166 22.62 -6.15 -1.53
N TYR A 167 23.12 -5.53 -2.60
CA TYR A 167 22.32 -4.61 -3.41
C TYR A 167 21.55 -5.38 -4.48
N ASP A 168 20.24 -5.19 -4.54
CA ASP A 168 19.39 -5.68 -5.62
C ASP A 168 19.03 -4.51 -6.55
N GLU A 169 19.39 -4.64 -7.83
CA GLU A 169 19.12 -3.61 -8.85
C GLU A 169 17.65 -3.58 -9.26
N SER A 170 16.93 -4.70 -9.14
CA SER A 170 15.55 -4.86 -9.61
C SER A 170 14.57 -3.98 -8.85
N ASP A 171 14.77 -3.85 -7.54
CA ASP A 171 14.00 -2.99 -6.66
C ASP A 171 14.82 -1.83 -6.07
N ARG A 172 16.11 -1.73 -6.40
CA ARG A 172 17.03 -0.68 -5.93
C ARG A 172 17.01 -0.58 -4.41
N ALA A 173 17.24 -1.68 -3.72
CA ALA A 173 17.37 -1.70 -2.28
C ALA A 173 18.60 -2.50 -1.85
N TYR A 174 19.08 -2.20 -0.64
CA TYR A 174 20.08 -2.99 0.04
C TYR A 174 19.39 -3.91 1.03
N TYR A 175 19.71 -5.19 0.95
CA TYR A 175 19.26 -6.24 1.84
C TYR A 175 20.40 -6.63 2.78
N ILE A 176 20.09 -6.76 4.07
CA ILE A 176 21.07 -7.24 5.04
C ILE A 176 20.41 -8.22 6.01
N ALA A 177 21.03 -9.39 6.18
CA ALA A 177 20.51 -10.42 7.07
C ALA A 177 20.50 -9.94 8.53
N GLN A 178 19.49 -10.37 9.29
CA GLN A 178 19.29 -10.03 10.71
C GLN A 178 20.55 -10.23 11.56
N GLN A 179 21.29 -11.31 11.33
CA GLN A 179 22.53 -11.65 12.04
C GLN A 179 23.64 -10.59 11.94
N HIS A 180 23.51 -9.62 11.04
CA HIS A 180 24.46 -8.52 10.88
C HIS A 180 23.98 -7.20 11.49
N LEU A 181 22.77 -7.18 12.04
CA LEU A 181 22.22 -6.05 12.78
C LEU A 181 22.65 -6.13 14.24
N ALA A 182 22.85 -4.96 14.85
CA ALA A 182 22.96 -4.82 16.28
C ALA A 182 21.57 -4.54 16.86
N GLU A 183 21.21 -5.18 17.97
CA GLU A 183 19.86 -5.07 18.55
C GLU A 183 19.74 -3.91 19.56
N ASP A 184 20.79 -3.66 20.35
CA ASP A 184 20.77 -2.66 21.42
C ASP A 184 20.98 -1.23 20.90
N LEU A 185 19.86 -0.54 20.67
CA LEU A 185 19.83 0.86 20.25
C LEU A 185 20.49 1.80 21.26
N THR A 186 20.41 1.48 22.55
CA THR A 186 20.88 2.33 23.64
C THR A 186 22.39 2.50 23.58
N MET A 187 23.10 1.39 23.32
CA MET A 187 24.55 1.42 23.12
C MET A 187 24.97 2.32 21.96
N MET A 188 24.21 2.34 20.87
CA MET A 188 24.47 3.26 19.74
C MET A 188 24.27 4.73 20.11
N LEU A 189 23.26 5.04 20.94
CA LEU A 189 22.98 6.41 21.37
C LEU A 189 23.99 6.92 22.40
N LEU A 190 24.49 6.04 23.28
CA LEU A 190 25.49 6.36 24.30
C LEU A 190 26.90 6.50 23.69
N GLU A 191 27.30 5.55 22.86
CA GLU A 191 28.63 5.49 22.25
C GLU A 191 28.52 5.43 20.71
N PRO A 192 28.11 6.54 20.06
CA PRO A 192 28.01 6.54 18.61
C PRO A 192 29.37 6.32 17.94
N GLU A 193 29.41 5.43 16.95
CA GLU A 193 30.59 5.24 16.10
C GLU A 193 31.01 6.59 15.47
N SER A 194 32.33 6.75 15.33
CA SER A 194 32.90 7.93 14.70
C SER A 194 32.38 8.08 13.28
N VAL A 195 31.51 9.08 13.07
CA VAL A 195 31.02 9.43 11.74
C VAL A 195 32.20 9.96 10.94
N VAL A 196 32.67 9.18 9.97
CA VAL A 196 33.65 9.64 9.00
C VAL A 196 32.96 10.68 8.13
N ASN A 197 33.03 11.93 8.59
CA ASN A 197 32.64 13.11 7.84
C ASN A 197 33.67 13.29 6.72
N LYS A 198 33.63 12.41 5.72
CA LYS A 198 33.99 12.85 4.38
C LYS A 198 32.91 13.87 4.04
N GLN A 199 33.19 15.13 4.34
CA GLN A 199 32.86 16.23 3.45
C GLN A 199 33.39 15.77 2.08
N ILE A 200 32.60 14.96 1.39
CA ILE A 200 32.74 14.83 -0.05
C ILE A 200 32.40 16.24 -0.49
N GLN A 201 33.45 17.00 -0.79
CA GLN A 201 33.36 18.20 -1.60
C GLN A 201 32.30 17.90 -2.64
N VAL A 202 31.28 18.77 -2.69
CA VAL A 202 30.08 18.65 -3.52
C VAL A 202 30.49 18.63 -5.00
N GLU A 203 31.13 17.56 -5.44
CA GLU A 203 31.54 17.32 -6.80
C GLU A 203 30.45 16.45 -7.40
N SER A 204 29.43 17.18 -7.86
CA SER A 204 28.43 16.71 -8.80
C SER A 204 27.53 15.57 -8.32
N ALA A 205 26.61 15.87 -7.41
CA ALA A 205 25.26 15.37 -7.65
C ALA A 205 24.87 15.93 -9.02
N SER A 206 24.80 15.07 -10.03
CA SER A 206 24.52 15.40 -11.42
C SER A 206 23.44 16.49 -11.52
N ASN A 207 23.87 17.73 -11.77
CA ASN A 207 22.95 18.86 -11.93
C ASN A 207 22.13 18.60 -13.20
N LEU A 208 20.93 18.05 -13.03
CA LEU A 208 19.96 17.98 -14.12
C LEU A 208 19.75 19.41 -14.63
N SER A 209 19.83 19.59 -15.95
CA SER A 209 19.38 20.85 -16.52
C SER A 209 17.88 21.02 -16.22
N LYS A 210 17.42 22.27 -16.07
CA LYS A 210 15.99 22.55 -15.86
C LYS A 210 15.10 21.88 -16.93
N GLU A 211 15.59 21.84 -18.16
CA GLU A 211 14.91 21.16 -19.28
C GLU A 211 14.82 19.65 -19.08
N THR A 212 15.92 18.99 -18.67
CA THR A 212 15.90 17.55 -18.39
C THR A 212 14.98 17.23 -17.21
N ALA A 213 15.01 18.06 -16.17
CA ALA A 213 14.12 17.92 -15.02
C ALA A 213 12.64 18.05 -15.43
N SER A 214 12.28 19.05 -16.24
CA SER A 214 10.90 19.22 -16.75
C SER A 214 10.42 18.00 -17.53
N ASN A 215 11.25 17.44 -18.42
CA ASN A 215 10.92 16.24 -19.18
C ASN A 215 10.73 15.01 -18.28
N LEU A 216 11.57 14.87 -17.24
CA LEU A 216 11.43 13.82 -16.24
C LEU A 216 10.14 13.98 -15.41
N LEU A 217 9.80 15.20 -15.01
CA LEU A 217 8.58 15.50 -14.26
C LEU A 217 7.31 15.22 -15.08
N GLU A 218 7.35 15.43 -16.39
CA GLU A 218 6.25 15.08 -17.30
C GLU A 218 6.11 13.56 -17.42
N LYS A 219 7.22 12.86 -17.70
CA LYS A 219 7.22 11.39 -17.84
C LYS A 219 6.79 10.68 -16.55
N LEU A 220 7.41 11.04 -15.42
CA LEU A 220 7.19 10.39 -14.12
C LEU A 220 5.90 10.88 -13.44
N GLY A 221 5.38 12.03 -13.85
CA GLY A 221 4.10 12.56 -13.37
C GLY A 221 2.90 11.73 -13.82
N ASN A 222 3.04 10.94 -14.89
CA ASN A 222 1.99 10.09 -15.44
C ASN A 222 1.64 8.92 -14.50
N SER A 223 0.35 8.78 -14.17
CA SER A 223 -0.18 7.71 -13.29
C SER A 223 0.02 6.30 -13.82
N SER A 224 0.22 6.11 -15.13
CA SER A 224 0.58 4.82 -15.73
C SER A 224 1.95 4.30 -15.28
N VAL A 225 2.84 5.20 -14.85
CA VAL A 225 4.13 4.83 -14.25
C VAL A 225 3.88 4.50 -12.78
N TYR A 226 3.75 3.20 -12.50
CA TYR A 226 3.47 2.69 -11.16
C TYR A 226 4.63 2.93 -10.19
N LEU A 227 5.88 2.66 -10.60
CA LEU A 227 7.08 2.86 -9.79
C LEU A 227 8.03 3.89 -10.43
N PRO A 228 7.87 5.20 -10.14
CA PRO A 228 8.74 6.25 -10.69
C PRO A 228 10.23 6.00 -10.46
N ARG A 229 10.56 5.44 -9.29
CA ARG A 229 11.94 5.13 -8.89
C ARG A 229 12.65 4.12 -9.78
N LEU A 230 11.94 3.25 -10.50
CA LEU A 230 12.52 2.25 -11.41
C LEU A 230 12.44 2.64 -12.90
N ALA A 231 11.66 3.67 -13.24
CA ALA A 231 11.36 4.04 -14.63
C ALA A 231 12.49 4.81 -15.35
N VAL A 232 13.51 5.24 -14.61
CA VAL A 232 14.68 6.01 -15.07
C VAL A 232 15.93 5.55 -14.33
N SER A 233 17.14 5.91 -14.78
CA SER A 233 18.38 5.57 -14.07
C SER A 233 18.42 6.19 -12.67
N PHE A 234 19.15 5.57 -11.74
CA PHE A 234 19.22 6.05 -10.36
C PHE A 234 19.79 7.46 -10.27
N GLU A 235 20.76 7.84 -11.11
CA GLU A 235 21.37 9.17 -11.08
C GLU A 235 20.36 10.27 -11.40
N ARG A 236 19.51 10.03 -12.42
CA ARG A 236 18.43 10.96 -12.81
C ARG A 236 17.35 11.03 -11.74
N TRP A 237 17.01 9.89 -11.15
CA TRP A 237 16.04 9.81 -10.06
C TRP A 237 16.52 10.53 -8.80
N ALA A 238 17.73 10.21 -8.35
CA ALA A 238 18.38 10.77 -7.18
C ALA A 238 18.57 12.28 -7.31
N ALA A 239 19.00 12.78 -8.48
CA ALA A 239 19.11 14.22 -8.73
C ALA A 239 17.76 14.94 -8.71
N LEU A 240 16.69 14.28 -9.16
CA LEU A 240 15.34 14.82 -9.09
C LEU A 240 14.82 14.90 -7.65
N LEU A 241 15.04 13.85 -6.86
CA LEU A 241 14.63 13.80 -5.44
C LEU A 241 15.44 14.73 -4.54
N ALA A 242 16.73 14.90 -4.81
CA ALA A 242 17.62 15.77 -4.05
C ALA A 242 17.19 17.24 -4.10
N ASN A 243 16.52 17.65 -5.18
CA ASN A 243 15.92 18.97 -5.31
C ASN A 243 14.48 18.96 -4.75
N GLU A 244 14.28 19.59 -3.60
CA GLU A 244 12.97 19.66 -2.94
C GLU A 244 11.87 20.26 -3.83
N GLN A 245 12.18 21.27 -4.65
CA GLN A 245 11.19 21.90 -5.53
C GLN A 245 10.70 20.92 -6.60
N TRP A 246 11.60 20.16 -7.22
CA TRP A 246 11.23 19.16 -8.22
C TRP A 246 10.51 17.97 -7.61
N ARG A 247 10.94 17.49 -6.44
CA ARG A 247 10.23 16.43 -5.70
C ARG A 247 8.80 16.85 -5.37
N GLN A 248 8.62 18.05 -4.83
CA GLN A 248 7.31 18.61 -4.52
C GLN A 248 6.44 18.76 -5.77
N GLU A 249 7.01 19.26 -6.87
CA GLU A 249 6.30 19.38 -8.14
C GLU A 249 5.86 18.01 -8.70
N LEU A 250 6.72 16.99 -8.62
CA LEU A 250 6.36 15.63 -9.04
C LEU A 250 5.22 15.07 -8.20
N TYR A 251 5.32 15.21 -6.88
CA TYR A 251 4.28 14.80 -5.94
C TYR A 251 2.94 15.47 -6.25
N GLU A 252 2.92 16.79 -6.45
CA GLU A 252 1.71 17.53 -6.80
C GLU A 252 1.14 17.12 -8.17
N ARG A 253 1.98 16.89 -9.18
CA ARG A 253 1.52 16.43 -10.50
C ARG A 253 0.82 15.07 -10.38
N ARG A 254 1.41 14.14 -9.64
CA ARG A 254 0.83 12.80 -9.40
C ARG A 254 -0.44 12.88 -8.56
N LEU A 255 -0.47 13.74 -7.54
CA LEU A 255 -1.67 13.96 -6.74
C LEU A 255 -2.79 14.60 -7.57
N ARG A 256 -2.50 15.59 -8.42
CA ARG A 256 -3.49 16.19 -9.33
C ARG A 256 -4.02 15.18 -10.32
N GLN A 257 -3.18 14.32 -10.88
CA GLN A 257 -3.64 13.24 -11.75
C GLN A 257 -4.41 12.18 -10.98
N PHE A 258 -4.06 11.88 -9.73
CA PHE A 258 -4.85 10.99 -8.88
C PHE A 258 -6.19 11.62 -8.50
N VAL A 259 -6.25 12.91 -8.15
CA VAL A 259 -7.49 13.62 -7.85
C VAL A 259 -8.31 13.81 -9.11
N ALA A 260 -7.69 14.07 -10.26
CA ALA A 260 -8.35 14.11 -11.55
C ALA A 260 -8.80 12.71 -11.99
N ALA A 261 -8.06 11.65 -11.69
CA ALA A 261 -8.44 10.25 -11.90
C ALA A 261 -9.33 9.70 -10.78
N ALA A 262 -9.51 10.40 -9.66
CA ALA A 262 -10.49 10.14 -8.62
C ALA A 262 -11.80 10.84 -8.98
N ALA A 263 -11.70 12.04 -9.56
CA ALA A 263 -12.78 12.77 -10.22
C ALA A 263 -13.13 12.19 -11.60
N HIS A 264 -12.21 11.46 -12.24
CA HIS A 264 -12.39 10.64 -13.44
C HIS A 264 -12.35 9.14 -13.10
N LYS A 265 -12.42 8.74 -11.82
CA LYS A 265 -12.79 7.37 -11.35
C LYS A 265 -14.30 7.20 -11.50
N GLN A 266 -14.73 7.68 -12.65
CA GLN A 266 -15.97 7.44 -13.30
C GLN A 266 -15.64 6.74 -14.62
N THR A 267 -14.54 5.97 -14.71
CA THR A 267 -14.47 4.82 -15.60
C THR A 267 -15.24 3.69 -14.95
N SER A 268 -16.54 3.90 -14.91
CA SER A 268 -17.51 2.88 -14.62
C SER A 268 -17.30 1.75 -15.65
N ILE A 269 -17.21 0.49 -15.20
CA ILE A 269 -17.23 -0.67 -16.08
C ILE A 269 -18.49 -0.55 -16.93
N ASN A 270 -18.34 -0.45 -18.24
CA ASN A 270 -19.46 -0.28 -19.13
C ASN A 270 -20.01 -1.66 -19.50
N LEU A 271 -20.97 -2.12 -18.71
CA LEU A 271 -21.70 -3.36 -18.92
C LEU A 271 -22.38 -3.43 -20.29
N GLY A 272 -22.59 -2.29 -20.98
CA GLY A 272 -23.03 -2.26 -22.37
C GLY A 272 -22.07 -2.91 -23.36
N GLN A 273 -20.75 -2.85 -23.09
CA GLN A 273 -19.72 -3.47 -23.92
C GLN A 273 -19.68 -4.99 -23.79
N TRP A 274 -20.11 -5.53 -22.64
CA TRP A 274 -20.11 -6.97 -22.39
C TRP A 274 -21.05 -7.70 -23.35
N PHE A 275 -22.13 -7.06 -23.83
CA PHE A 275 -23.00 -7.62 -24.88
C PHE A 275 -22.29 -7.88 -26.21
N GLN A 276 -21.08 -7.33 -26.40
CA GLN A 276 -20.22 -7.57 -27.55
C GLN A 276 -18.99 -8.42 -27.20
N GLU A 277 -19.01 -9.10 -26.05
CA GLU A 277 -17.88 -9.89 -25.52
C GLU A 277 -16.60 -9.08 -25.28
N VAL A 278 -16.72 -7.76 -25.15
CA VAL A 278 -15.61 -6.88 -24.78
C VAL A 278 -15.65 -6.67 -23.27
N PHE A 279 -14.60 -7.11 -22.59
CA PHE A 279 -14.44 -7.00 -21.15
C PHE A 279 -13.23 -6.11 -20.81
N GLU A 280 -13.37 -5.27 -19.80
CA GLU A 280 -12.31 -4.41 -19.28
C GLU A 280 -11.23 -5.21 -18.55
N ALA A 281 -10.07 -4.58 -18.32
CA ALA A 281 -8.94 -5.22 -17.67
C ALA A 281 -9.30 -5.85 -16.31
N GLY A 282 -8.99 -7.14 -16.15
CA GLY A 282 -9.31 -7.94 -14.96
C GLY A 282 -10.66 -8.65 -15.01
N TRP A 283 -11.53 -8.34 -15.98
CA TRP A 283 -12.75 -9.08 -16.26
C TRP A 283 -12.56 -10.03 -17.45
N GLN A 284 -13.22 -11.17 -17.41
CA GLN A 284 -13.26 -12.12 -18.53
C GLN A 284 -14.64 -12.77 -18.61
N SER A 285 -14.98 -13.35 -19.77
CA SER A 285 -16.21 -14.13 -19.90
C SER A 285 -16.15 -15.39 -19.03
N LEU A 286 -17.30 -15.79 -18.47
CA LEU A 286 -17.39 -17.03 -17.70
C LEU A 286 -17.00 -18.25 -18.57
N ASP A 287 -17.40 -18.26 -19.84
CA ASP A 287 -17.10 -19.37 -20.75
C ASP A 287 -15.60 -19.51 -21.03
N THR A 288 -14.85 -18.39 -21.12
CA THR A 288 -13.38 -18.41 -21.23
C THR A 288 -12.75 -19.07 -19.99
N LEU A 289 -13.21 -18.73 -18.78
CA LEU A 289 -12.71 -19.34 -17.54
C LEU A 289 -13.04 -20.85 -17.46
N LEU A 290 -14.24 -21.25 -17.88
CA LEU A 290 -14.69 -22.65 -17.87
C LEU A 290 -13.96 -23.53 -18.89
N ASN A 291 -13.55 -22.96 -20.02
CA ASN A 291 -12.85 -23.66 -21.10
C ASN A 291 -11.33 -23.75 -20.88
N THR A 292 -10.75 -22.86 -20.07
CA THR A 292 -9.30 -22.81 -19.79
C THR A 292 -8.85 -23.84 -18.73
N GLY A 293 -9.77 -24.59 -18.11
CA GLY A 293 -9.44 -25.75 -17.27
C GLY A 293 -8.91 -25.44 -15.86
N SER A 294 -9.14 -24.24 -15.34
CA SER A 294 -8.67 -23.83 -14.01
C SER A 294 -9.45 -24.47 -12.85
N GLY A 295 -9.13 -25.73 -12.51
CA GLY A 295 -9.37 -26.37 -11.20
C GLY A 295 -10.80 -26.36 -10.63
N ASN A 296 -10.91 -26.45 -9.29
CA ASN A 296 -12.16 -26.56 -8.51
C ASN A 296 -13.21 -25.47 -8.79
N LEU A 297 -12.78 -24.28 -9.24
CA LEU A 297 -13.65 -23.17 -9.62
C LEU A 297 -14.61 -23.56 -10.74
N ALA A 298 -14.09 -24.17 -11.82
CA ALA A 298 -14.90 -24.60 -12.96
C ALA A 298 -15.94 -25.68 -12.58
N PHE A 299 -15.67 -26.48 -11.54
CA PHE A 299 -16.60 -27.49 -11.03
C PHE A 299 -17.75 -26.87 -10.23
N SER A 300 -17.47 -25.91 -9.33
CA SER A 300 -18.48 -25.18 -8.55
C SER A 300 -19.46 -24.40 -9.42
N PHE A 301 -18.99 -23.80 -10.53
CA PHE A 301 -19.87 -23.11 -11.49
C PHE A 301 -20.77 -24.05 -12.29
N ARG A 302 -20.33 -25.30 -12.56
CA ARG A 302 -21.12 -26.31 -13.28
C ARG A 302 -22.22 -26.92 -12.41
N GLN A 303 -21.97 -27.10 -11.11
CA GLN A 303 -22.93 -27.63 -10.13
C GLN A 303 -24.08 -26.65 -9.81
N GLY A 304 -23.87 -25.35 -10.03
CA GLY A 304 -24.87 -24.30 -9.77
C GLY A 304 -25.82 -23.97 -10.93
N ARG A 305 -25.70 -24.63 -12.10
CA ARG A 305 -26.61 -24.39 -13.25
C ARG A 305 -27.94 -25.12 -13.03
N PRO A 306 -29.09 -24.43 -12.97
CA PRO A 306 -30.37 -25.09 -13.22
C PRO A 306 -30.34 -25.68 -14.63
N SER A 307 -30.85 -26.90 -14.79
CA SER A 307 -31.09 -27.51 -16.11
C SER A 307 -31.78 -26.48 -17.01
N VAL A 308 -31.27 -26.32 -18.23
CA VAL A 308 -31.82 -25.43 -19.25
C VAL A 308 -33.20 -25.96 -19.64
N THR A 309 -34.23 -25.55 -18.90
CA THR A 309 -35.62 -25.67 -19.29
C THR A 309 -36.18 -24.26 -19.40
N GLU A 310 -36.23 -23.84 -20.67
CA GLU A 310 -37.20 -22.97 -21.32
C GLU A 310 -37.54 -21.61 -20.67
N VAL A 311 -37.25 -20.57 -21.45
CA VAL A 311 -37.80 -19.20 -21.38
C VAL A 311 -37.21 -18.29 -20.29
N ARG A 312 -35.93 -17.89 -20.43
CA ARG A 312 -35.45 -16.53 -20.08
C ARG A 312 -34.00 -16.29 -20.56
N LYS A 313 -33.92 -15.59 -21.69
CA LYS A 313 -32.92 -14.58 -22.14
C LYS A 313 -31.43 -14.86 -21.94
N VAL A 314 -30.69 -14.75 -23.04
CA VAL A 314 -29.22 -14.72 -23.15
C VAL A 314 -28.62 -13.91 -22.00
N PHE A 315 -27.87 -14.57 -21.13
CA PHE A 315 -27.10 -13.92 -20.09
C PHE A 315 -25.68 -13.71 -20.60
N VAL A 316 -25.19 -12.49 -20.51
CA VAL A 316 -23.75 -12.23 -20.59
C VAL A 316 -23.20 -12.26 -19.17
N GLU A 317 -22.20 -13.09 -18.93
CA GLU A 317 -21.63 -13.30 -17.61
C GLU A 317 -20.14 -12.93 -17.63
N GLY A 318 -19.81 -11.87 -16.90
CA GLY A 318 -18.43 -11.47 -16.63
C GLY A 318 -18.00 -11.96 -15.25
N ILE A 319 -16.76 -12.41 -15.14
CA ILE A 319 -16.16 -12.86 -13.90
C ILE A 319 -14.80 -12.17 -13.68
N LYS A 320 -14.55 -11.77 -12.44
CA LYS A 320 -13.28 -11.21 -11.99
C LYS A 320 -12.79 -11.98 -10.78
N LEU A 321 -11.54 -12.45 -10.84
CA LEU A 321 -10.85 -12.98 -9.68
C LEU A 321 -10.34 -11.79 -8.87
N ILE A 322 -10.67 -11.79 -7.59
CA ILE A 322 -10.28 -10.78 -6.63
C ILE A 322 -9.38 -11.46 -5.62
N ASP A 323 -8.12 -11.05 -5.61
CA ASP A 323 -7.19 -11.36 -4.54
C ASP A 323 -7.48 -10.39 -3.38
N LEU A 324 -7.83 -10.93 -2.21
CA LEU A 324 -8.14 -10.13 -1.02
C LEU A 324 -6.86 -9.73 -0.25
N GLY A 325 -5.68 -10.09 -0.76
CA GLY A 325 -4.39 -9.64 -0.25
C GLY A 325 -3.56 -10.74 0.41
N MET A 326 -2.24 -10.52 0.46
CA MET A 326 -1.27 -11.48 0.99
C MET A 326 -1.39 -11.70 2.51
N GLU A 327 -1.99 -10.76 3.26
CA GLU A 327 -2.17 -10.83 4.72
C GLU A 327 -3.33 -11.75 5.17
N LEU A 328 -4.18 -12.19 4.24
CA LEU A 328 -5.36 -13.03 4.52
C LEU A 328 -5.20 -14.44 3.95
N GLU A 329 -4.05 -15.08 4.20
CA GLU A 329 -3.74 -16.47 3.79
C GLU A 329 -3.96 -16.76 2.29
N ASN A 330 -3.70 -15.80 1.39
CA ASN A 330 -3.92 -15.96 -0.06
C ASN A 330 -5.40 -16.26 -0.43
N GLN A 331 -6.35 -15.74 0.36
CA GLN A 331 -7.77 -15.92 0.09
C GLN A 331 -8.21 -15.12 -1.14
N SER A 332 -8.50 -15.84 -2.22
CA SER A 332 -9.12 -15.27 -3.41
C SER A 332 -10.62 -15.56 -3.43
N VAL A 333 -11.39 -14.62 -3.98
CA VAL A 333 -12.81 -14.80 -4.29
C VAL A 333 -13.09 -14.45 -5.75
N ALA A 334 -14.14 -14.99 -6.32
CA ALA A 334 -14.57 -14.70 -7.67
C ALA A 334 -15.88 -13.92 -7.66
N LEU A 335 -15.86 -12.71 -8.20
CA LEU A 335 -17.04 -11.87 -8.38
C LEU A 335 -17.62 -12.12 -9.77
N LEU A 336 -18.86 -12.60 -9.82
CA LEU A 336 -19.60 -12.86 -11.04
C LEU A 336 -20.74 -11.86 -11.20
N VAL A 337 -20.82 -11.23 -12.38
CA VAL A 337 -21.88 -10.32 -12.76
C VAL A 337 -22.55 -10.84 -14.03
N GLY A 338 -23.85 -11.14 -13.94
CA GLY A 338 -24.68 -11.61 -15.04
C GLY A 338 -25.68 -10.55 -15.49
N LEU A 339 -25.75 -10.33 -16.80
CA LEU A 339 -26.63 -9.35 -17.44
C LEU A 339 -27.69 -10.04 -18.27
N ALA A 340 -28.97 -9.73 -18.04
CA ALA A 340 -30.08 -10.14 -18.89
C ALA A 340 -30.80 -8.91 -19.46
N PRO A 341 -30.86 -8.73 -20.78
CA PRO A 341 -31.64 -7.64 -21.37
C PRO A 341 -33.13 -7.80 -21.02
N GLU A 342 -33.72 -6.90 -20.25
CA GLU A 342 -35.15 -6.99 -19.91
C GLU A 342 -36.01 -6.20 -20.91
N THR A 343 -35.59 -4.98 -21.26
CA THR A 343 -36.14 -4.13 -22.32
C THR A 343 -35.00 -3.33 -22.99
N GLU A 344 -35.27 -2.57 -24.05
CA GLU A 344 -34.26 -1.71 -24.70
C GLU A 344 -33.61 -0.68 -23.74
N GLN A 345 -34.27 -0.36 -22.62
CA GLN A 345 -33.79 0.64 -21.66
C GLN A 345 -33.47 0.08 -20.27
N ARG A 346 -33.61 -1.24 -20.04
CA ARG A 346 -33.34 -1.86 -18.73
C ARG A 346 -32.65 -3.20 -18.85
N VAL A 347 -31.64 -3.39 -18.02
CA VAL A 347 -30.90 -4.64 -17.88
C VAL A 347 -31.14 -5.20 -16.48
N GLY A 348 -31.51 -6.47 -16.41
CA GLY A 348 -31.55 -7.23 -15.18
C GLY A 348 -30.14 -7.67 -14.79
N ILE A 349 -29.75 -7.43 -13.55
CA ILE A 349 -28.40 -7.69 -13.05
C ILE A 349 -28.46 -8.73 -11.93
N ARG A 350 -27.60 -9.75 -12.05
CA ARG A 350 -27.33 -10.75 -11.02
C ARG A 350 -25.88 -10.59 -10.58
N VAL A 351 -25.63 -10.48 -9.28
CA VAL A 351 -24.28 -10.35 -8.72
C VAL A 351 -24.07 -11.44 -7.68
N GLN A 352 -23.02 -12.22 -7.85
CA GLN A 352 -22.69 -13.40 -7.06
C GLN A 352 -21.22 -13.36 -6.65
N LEU A 353 -20.93 -13.85 -5.44
CA LEU A 353 -19.57 -13.99 -4.95
C LEU A 353 -19.30 -15.46 -4.61
N TYR A 354 -18.28 -16.03 -5.22
CA TYR A 354 -17.86 -17.42 -5.06
C TYR A 354 -16.49 -17.53 -4.40
N PRO A 355 -16.19 -18.61 -3.66
CA PRO A 355 -14.84 -18.89 -3.22
C PRO A 355 -13.93 -19.18 -4.42
N ALA A 356 -12.66 -18.81 -4.32
CA ALA A 356 -11.63 -19.13 -5.30
C ALA A 356 -10.39 -19.74 -4.62
N GLY A 357 -9.31 -19.96 -5.38
CA GLY A 357 -8.07 -20.53 -4.83
C GLY A 357 -8.18 -21.99 -4.35
N GLY A 358 -9.18 -22.75 -4.83
CA GLY A 358 -9.39 -24.15 -4.43
C GLY A 358 -10.25 -24.35 -3.18
N GLN A 359 -10.75 -23.27 -2.58
CA GLN A 359 -11.59 -23.31 -1.38
C GLN A 359 -13.05 -23.69 -1.69
N THR A 360 -13.70 -24.38 -0.74
CA THR A 360 -15.11 -24.83 -0.86
C THR A 360 -16.10 -23.78 -0.36
N TYR A 361 -15.68 -22.93 0.56
CA TYR A 361 -16.54 -21.97 1.25
C TYR A 361 -15.93 -20.58 1.20
N LEU A 362 -16.79 -19.56 1.22
CA LEU A 362 -16.37 -18.17 1.32
C LEU A 362 -15.70 -17.90 2.67
N PRO A 363 -14.78 -16.92 2.73
CA PRO A 363 -14.25 -16.42 3.99
C PRO A 363 -15.38 -16.03 4.95
N SER A 364 -15.24 -16.42 6.22
CA SER A 364 -16.21 -16.04 7.23
C SER A 364 -16.27 -14.52 7.34
N ASN A 365 -17.46 -13.96 7.48
CA ASN A 365 -17.71 -12.52 7.57
C ASN A 365 -17.53 -11.69 6.29
N ILE A 366 -17.16 -12.27 5.15
CA ILE A 366 -17.11 -11.49 3.90
C ILE A 366 -18.49 -10.92 3.56
N LYS A 367 -18.50 -9.67 3.10
CA LYS A 367 -19.70 -8.93 2.76
C LYS A 367 -19.73 -8.63 1.27
N LEU A 368 -20.91 -8.79 0.68
CA LEU A 368 -21.24 -8.33 -0.67
C LEU A 368 -22.30 -7.24 -0.56
N ILE A 369 -21.96 -6.04 -1.03
CA ILE A 369 -22.72 -4.82 -0.78
C ILE A 369 -23.04 -4.15 -2.11
N LEU A 370 -24.30 -3.78 -2.32
CA LEU A 370 -24.75 -2.93 -3.42
C LEU A 370 -24.84 -1.48 -2.95
N LEU A 371 -24.18 -0.58 -3.66
CA LEU A 371 -24.21 0.85 -3.40
C LEU A 371 -24.93 1.58 -4.54
N SER A 372 -25.68 2.63 -4.19
CA SER A 372 -26.17 3.61 -5.16
C SER A 372 -25.02 4.47 -5.69
N GLN A 373 -25.27 5.24 -6.75
CA GLN A 373 -24.34 6.26 -7.25
C GLN A 373 -23.93 7.29 -6.18
N SER A 374 -24.77 7.54 -5.17
CA SER A 374 -24.46 8.45 -4.06
C SER A 374 -23.69 7.79 -2.92
N GLY A 375 -23.27 6.52 -3.08
CA GLY A 375 -22.57 5.74 -2.07
C GLY A 375 -23.48 5.17 -0.97
N ALA A 376 -24.81 5.27 -1.11
CA ALA A 376 -25.73 4.73 -0.11
C ALA A 376 -25.91 3.22 -0.29
N THR A 377 -25.86 2.46 0.82
CA THR A 377 -26.09 1.02 0.80
C THR A 377 -27.53 0.69 0.44
N LEU A 378 -27.72 0.00 -0.68
CA LEU A 378 -29.01 -0.49 -1.16
C LEU A 378 -29.28 -1.94 -0.76
N GLN A 379 -28.23 -2.77 -0.72
CA GLN A 379 -28.27 -4.15 -0.25
C GLN A 379 -26.94 -4.54 0.39
N GLU A 380 -26.97 -5.41 1.40
CA GLU A 380 -25.78 -5.98 2.03
C GLU A 380 -26.07 -7.42 2.43
N TYR A 381 -25.18 -8.33 2.08
CA TYR A 381 -25.20 -9.72 2.52
C TYR A 381 -23.85 -10.08 3.11
N LYS A 382 -23.87 -10.76 4.24
CA LYS A 382 -22.69 -11.24 4.95
C LYS A 382 -22.67 -12.77 4.86
N ALA A 383 -21.54 -13.35 4.42
CA ALA A 383 -21.36 -14.79 4.41
C ALA A 383 -21.29 -15.34 5.83
N ARG A 384 -21.91 -16.50 6.02
CA ARG A 384 -21.86 -17.31 7.24
C ARG A 384 -20.86 -18.45 7.05
N THR A 385 -20.53 -19.11 8.14
CA THR A 385 -19.71 -20.34 8.11
C THR A 385 -20.34 -21.34 7.13
N GLN A 386 -19.52 -21.88 6.22
CA GLN A 386 -19.93 -22.84 5.18
C GLN A 386 -20.83 -22.30 4.05
N ASP A 387 -21.03 -20.98 3.91
CA ASP A 387 -21.67 -20.46 2.70
C ASP A 387 -20.70 -20.65 1.50
N SER A 388 -21.10 -21.44 0.50
CA SER A 388 -20.33 -21.64 -0.75
C SER A 388 -20.63 -20.57 -1.82
N LEU A 389 -21.56 -19.65 -1.51
CA LEU A 389 -22.00 -18.55 -2.37
C LEU A 389 -22.79 -17.53 -1.53
N ILE A 390 -22.57 -16.24 -1.80
CA ILE A 390 -23.52 -15.17 -1.44
C ILE A 390 -23.95 -14.40 -2.69
N GLN A 391 -25.21 -13.95 -2.71
CA GLN A 391 -25.81 -13.31 -3.88
C GLN A 391 -26.69 -12.14 -3.45
N LEU A 392 -26.58 -11.02 -4.18
CA LEU A 392 -27.52 -9.92 -4.04
C LEU A 392 -28.93 -10.32 -4.54
N LYS A 393 -30.01 -9.74 -4.01
CA LYS A 393 -31.31 -9.86 -4.66
C LYS A 393 -31.19 -9.24 -6.04
N ARG A 394 -31.59 -9.99 -7.07
CA ARG A 394 -31.62 -9.52 -8.47
C ARG A 394 -32.29 -8.16 -8.53
N PHE A 395 -31.67 -7.24 -9.25
CA PHE A 395 -32.18 -5.89 -9.46
C PHE A 395 -32.12 -5.52 -10.93
N THR A 396 -32.82 -4.45 -11.31
CA THR A 396 -32.78 -3.92 -12.68
C THR A 396 -32.13 -2.55 -12.67
N CYS A 397 -31.22 -2.31 -13.60
CA CYS A 397 -30.57 -1.02 -13.77
C CYS A 397 -30.99 -0.41 -15.12
N PRO A 398 -31.50 0.83 -15.16
CA PRO A 398 -31.76 1.55 -16.40
C PRO A 398 -30.47 1.89 -17.16
N MET A 399 -30.55 1.99 -18.49
CA MET A 399 -29.47 2.56 -19.31
C MET A 399 -29.09 3.96 -18.80
N GLY A 400 -27.79 4.27 -18.76
CA GLY A 400 -27.24 5.54 -18.28
C GLY A 400 -27.22 5.72 -16.76
N LYS A 401 -27.55 4.69 -15.98
CA LYS A 401 -27.42 4.71 -14.51
C LYS A 401 -26.21 3.93 -14.04
N CYS A 402 -25.61 4.44 -12.96
CA CYS A 402 -24.46 3.84 -12.30
C CYS A 402 -24.86 3.19 -10.97
N PHE A 403 -24.15 2.12 -10.61
CA PHE A 403 -24.19 1.49 -9.30
C PHE A 403 -22.82 0.93 -8.98
N SER A 404 -22.56 0.62 -7.72
CA SER A 404 -21.29 0.03 -7.32
C SER A 404 -21.52 -1.25 -6.54
N VAL A 405 -20.63 -2.23 -6.71
CA VAL A 405 -20.59 -3.44 -5.91
C VAL A 405 -19.32 -3.41 -5.07
N LYS A 406 -19.49 -3.49 -3.76
CA LYS A 406 -18.39 -3.54 -2.81
C LYS A 406 -18.29 -4.95 -2.20
N VAL A 407 -17.10 -5.52 -2.25
CA VAL A 407 -16.71 -6.73 -1.53
C VAL A 407 -15.84 -6.30 -0.35
N ALA A 408 -16.21 -6.68 0.86
CA ALA A 408 -15.49 -6.27 2.07
C ALA A 408 -15.27 -7.46 3.01
N LEU A 409 -14.07 -7.59 3.55
CA LEU A 409 -13.71 -8.57 4.57
C LEU A 409 -12.88 -7.84 5.61
N ASP A 410 -13.39 -7.76 6.85
CA ASP A 410 -12.80 -6.99 7.93
C ASP A 410 -12.50 -5.53 7.51
N ASP A 411 -11.24 -5.10 7.54
CA ASP A 411 -10.82 -3.74 7.16
C ASP A 411 -10.52 -3.59 5.66
N PHE A 412 -10.40 -4.72 4.94
CA PHE A 412 -10.16 -4.72 3.52
C PHE A 412 -11.48 -4.57 2.74
N SER A 413 -11.44 -3.72 1.70
CA SER A 413 -12.54 -3.69 0.74
C SER A 413 -12.13 -3.28 -0.66
N ILE A 414 -12.77 -3.91 -1.64
CA ILE A 414 -12.69 -3.57 -3.04
C ILE A 414 -14.08 -3.16 -3.50
N THR A 415 -14.14 -2.08 -4.27
CA THR A 415 -15.38 -1.58 -4.89
C THR A 415 -15.19 -1.52 -6.39
N GLU A 416 -16.15 -2.10 -7.12
CA GLU A 416 -16.25 -2.03 -8.58
C GLU A 416 -17.44 -1.14 -8.95
N ASP A 417 -17.21 -0.15 -9.79
CA ASP A 417 -18.23 0.77 -10.28
C ASP A 417 -18.73 0.33 -11.65
N PHE A 418 -20.04 0.27 -11.84
CA PHE A 418 -20.69 -0.24 -13.05
C PHE A 418 -21.68 0.77 -13.64
N ALA A 419 -21.66 0.90 -14.96
CA ALA A 419 -22.60 1.68 -15.74
C ALA A 419 -23.09 0.84 -16.90
N ILE A 420 -24.26 1.18 -17.41
CA ILE A 420 -24.78 0.59 -18.65
C ILE A 420 -24.95 1.72 -19.64
N GLU A 421 -23.95 1.98 -20.46
CA GLU A 421 -24.01 3.06 -21.45
C GLU A 421 -24.27 2.50 -22.85
N PRO A 422 -24.98 3.24 -23.72
CA PRO A 422 -25.06 2.92 -25.13
C PRO A 422 -23.65 2.94 -25.75
N LEU A 423 -23.36 1.98 -26.62
CA LEU A 423 -22.12 1.99 -27.40
C LEU A 423 -22.11 3.21 -28.31
N ALA A 424 -21.06 4.04 -28.22
CA ALA A 424 -20.88 5.19 -29.10
C ALA A 424 -20.88 4.72 -30.57
N GLY A 425 -21.95 5.04 -31.30
CA GLY A 425 -22.12 4.63 -32.70
C GLY A 425 -23.53 4.28 -33.17
N LYS A 426 -24.54 4.26 -32.29
CA LYS A 426 -25.95 4.26 -32.70
C LYS A 426 -26.73 5.30 -31.90
N GLU A 427 -26.94 6.47 -32.49
CA GLU A 427 -28.02 7.35 -32.07
C GLU A 427 -29.38 6.66 -32.31
N PRO A 428 -30.40 6.94 -31.49
CA PRO A 428 -31.75 6.40 -31.66
C PRO A 428 -32.41 6.84 -32.97
#